data_AF-A0A4R1HBH8-F1
#
_entry.id   AF-A0A4R1HBH8-F1
#
_cell.length_a   1.000
_cell.length_b   1.000
_cell.length_c   1.000
_cell.angle_alpha   90.00
_cell.angle_beta   90.00
_cell.angle_gamma   90.00
#
_symmetry.space_group_name_H-M   'P 1'
#
loop_
_entity.id
_entity.type
_entity.pdbx_description
1 polymer ?
#
loop_
_entity_poly.entity_id
_entity_poly.type
_entity_poly.pdbx_seq_one_letter_code
_entity_poly.pdbx_strand_id
1 'polypeptide(L)'
;MLRHNKVAVPLLGGLLTLLFSASQVAVADAALVAKGEELYNQNCSVCHQPDAIGKTGFAPSLANPEFLSIASDKFLMSTIRDGRVGTGMPPFSHLGRDSIKAIVAYLRSHEKGPNQAAKVDAQPEAHGDPRLGEQWYDYICSTCHGMSGDGYAAGGTGTAIGKPGFLHKVSDGFIRTTIKKGRSNTRMRGFQGSDGLANLSDQEIDDIIVYLRSLSK
;
A
#
# COMPACT_ATOMS: atom_id res chain seq x y z
N MET A 1 10.17 43.87 63.90
CA MET A 1 10.98 42.97 64.76
C MET A 1 10.02 42.07 65.53
N LEU A 2 9.98 40.77 65.24
CA LEU A 2 9.83 39.67 66.20
C LEU A 2 9.78 38.34 65.44
N ARG A 3 10.49 37.37 65.99
CA ARG A 3 11.01 36.16 65.37
C ARG A 3 9.97 35.03 65.34
N HIS A 4 9.98 34.31 64.22
CA HIS A 4 9.91 32.85 64.04
C HIS A 4 9.29 32.01 65.15
N ASN A 5 8.21 31.30 64.81
CA ASN A 5 7.91 30.01 65.41
C ASN A 5 7.74 28.96 64.30
N LYS A 6 8.61 27.94 64.32
CA LYS A 6 8.64 26.85 63.34
C LYS A 6 7.63 25.79 63.77
N VAL A 7 6.68 25.47 62.90
CA VAL A 7 5.86 24.26 63.02
C VAL A 7 6.15 23.38 61.81
N ALA A 8 6.70 22.21 62.07
CA ALA A 8 6.96 21.17 61.08
C ALA A 8 5.63 20.50 60.67
N VAL A 9 5.42 20.34 59.37
CA VAL A 9 4.31 19.58 58.79
C VAL A 9 4.92 18.38 58.04
N PRO A 10 4.45 17.15 58.27
CA PRO A 10 5.03 15.98 57.62
C PRO A 10 4.55 15.89 56.16
N LEU A 11 5.49 15.65 55.24
CA LEU A 11 5.23 15.32 53.85
C LEU A 11 4.82 13.85 53.74
N LEU A 12 3.53 13.59 53.54
CA LEU A 12 2.99 12.29 53.15
C LEU A 12 1.87 12.49 52.12
N GLY A 13 2.02 11.88 50.95
CA GLY A 13 1.00 11.80 49.90
C GLY A 13 1.44 12.53 48.62
N GLY A 14 1.53 11.91 47.44
CA GLY A 14 1.21 10.54 47.05
C GLY A 14 1.88 10.26 45.71
N LEU A 15 2.34 9.02 45.56
CA LEU A 15 2.83 8.48 44.30
C LEU A 15 1.58 8.15 43.44
N LEU A 16 1.17 9.06 42.56
CA LEU A 16 0.09 8.78 41.60
C LEU A 16 0.69 8.02 40.41
N THR A 17 0.51 6.71 40.43
CA THR A 17 0.94 5.76 39.40
C THR A 17 0.17 5.96 38.10
N LEU A 18 0.81 6.63 37.13
CA LEU A 18 0.42 6.62 35.71
C LEU A 18 0.92 5.31 35.05
N LEU A 19 0.20 4.21 35.23
CA LEU A 19 0.46 2.94 34.55
C LEU A 19 -0.84 2.35 33.98
N PHE A 20 -1.42 3.01 32.97
CA PHE A 20 -2.51 2.44 32.18
C PHE A 20 -2.48 3.05 30.78
N SER A 21 -1.78 2.43 29.82
CA SER A 21 -1.89 2.84 28.39
C SER A 21 -1.35 1.83 27.38
N ALA A 22 -0.31 1.04 27.68
CA ALA A 22 0.30 0.17 26.66
C ALA A 22 -0.52 -1.09 26.35
N SER A 23 -1.12 -1.72 27.37
CA SER A 23 -1.88 -2.98 27.23
C SER A 23 -3.19 -2.80 26.47
N GLN A 24 -3.87 -1.67 26.64
CA GLN A 24 -5.17 -1.41 26.01
C GLN A 24 -5.06 -1.23 24.49
N VAL A 25 -3.99 -0.59 24.01
CA VAL A 25 -3.75 -0.35 22.57
C VAL A 25 -3.44 -1.65 21.84
N ALA A 26 -2.57 -2.50 22.41
CA ALA A 26 -2.23 -3.80 21.79
C ALA A 26 -3.43 -4.75 21.69
N VAL A 27 -4.31 -4.77 22.71
CA VAL A 27 -5.54 -5.58 22.68
C VAL A 27 -6.55 -5.02 21.68
N ALA A 28 -6.67 -3.70 21.58
CA ALA A 28 -7.55 -3.05 20.59
C ALA A 28 -7.10 -3.34 19.16
N ASP A 29 -5.79 -3.35 18.89
CA ASP A 29 -5.22 -3.71 17.59
C ASP A 29 -5.47 -5.19 17.25
N ALA A 30 -5.30 -6.10 18.21
CA ALA A 30 -5.57 -7.53 18.00
C ALA A 30 -7.06 -7.82 17.68
N ALA A 31 -7.98 -7.18 18.40
CA ALA A 31 -9.42 -7.31 18.13
C ALA A 31 -9.81 -6.74 16.75
N LEU A 32 -9.19 -5.62 16.35
CA LEU A 32 -9.41 -5.02 15.05
C LEU A 32 -8.88 -5.90 13.91
N VAL A 33 -7.70 -6.51 14.08
CA VAL A 33 -7.12 -7.48 13.14
C VAL A 33 -8.03 -8.71 13.00
N ALA A 34 -8.50 -9.29 14.11
CA ALA A 34 -9.38 -10.45 14.08
C ALA A 34 -10.71 -10.17 13.35
N LYS A 35 -11.33 -9.01 13.63
CA LYS A 35 -12.50 -8.54 12.87
C LYS A 35 -12.18 -8.35 11.38
N GLY A 36 -11.01 -7.81 11.09
CA GLY A 36 -10.51 -7.62 9.73
C GLY A 36 -10.35 -8.92 8.96
N GLU A 37 -9.83 -9.96 9.62
CA GLU A 37 -9.66 -11.30 9.06
C GLU A 37 -11.02 -11.93 8.72
N GLU A 38 -12.00 -11.85 9.63
CA GLU A 38 -13.36 -12.34 9.39
C GLU A 38 -13.97 -11.67 8.14
N LEU A 39 -13.92 -10.33 8.09
CA LEU A 39 -14.43 -9.56 6.96
C LEU A 39 -13.68 -9.87 5.67
N TYR A 40 -12.36 -10.02 5.73
CA TYR A 40 -11.54 -10.39 4.59
C TYR A 40 -11.95 -11.78 4.06
N ASN A 41 -12.16 -12.75 4.95
CA ASN A 41 -12.56 -14.10 4.58
C ASN A 41 -13.94 -14.13 3.91
N GLN A 42 -14.87 -13.29 4.37
CA GLN A 42 -16.21 -13.19 3.79
C GLN A 42 -16.24 -12.50 2.41
N ASN A 43 -15.34 -11.54 2.17
CA ASN A 43 -15.48 -10.60 1.04
C ASN A 43 -14.36 -10.65 0.01
N CYS A 44 -13.14 -11.03 0.42
CA CYS A 44 -11.92 -10.85 -0.38
C CYS A 44 -11.25 -12.18 -0.75
N SER A 45 -11.34 -13.17 0.13
CA SER A 45 -10.62 -14.45 0.02
C SER A 45 -10.93 -15.23 -1.25
N VAL A 46 -12.14 -15.10 -1.80
CA VAL A 46 -12.57 -15.77 -3.04
C VAL A 46 -11.64 -15.45 -4.22
N CYS A 47 -11.10 -14.24 -4.26
CA CYS A 47 -10.15 -13.82 -5.28
C CYS A 47 -8.72 -13.83 -4.77
N HIS A 48 -8.50 -13.23 -3.59
CA HIS A 48 -7.16 -12.98 -3.06
C HIS A 48 -6.59 -14.12 -2.19
N GLN A 49 -7.30 -15.25 -2.09
CA GLN A 49 -7.00 -16.39 -1.23
C GLN A 49 -7.12 -16.08 0.28
N PRO A 50 -7.39 -17.07 1.15
CA PRO A 50 -7.54 -16.85 2.60
C PRO A 50 -6.31 -16.23 3.28
N ASP A 51 -5.11 -16.54 2.81
CA ASP A 51 -3.83 -16.03 3.31
C ASP A 51 -3.35 -14.75 2.59
N ALA A 52 -4.21 -14.16 1.74
CA ALA A 52 -3.93 -12.94 0.99
C ALA A 52 -2.75 -13.00 0.02
N ILE A 53 -2.29 -14.21 -0.37
CA ILE A 53 -1.21 -14.37 -1.35
C ILE A 53 -1.67 -14.13 -2.80
N GLY A 54 -2.97 -14.08 -3.04
CA GLY A 54 -3.54 -13.89 -4.38
C GLY A 54 -3.44 -15.14 -5.25
N LYS A 55 -3.79 -14.97 -6.53
CA LYS A 55 -3.71 -16.01 -7.55
C LYS A 55 -3.09 -15.42 -8.81
N THR A 56 -1.94 -15.95 -9.21
CA THR A 56 -1.21 -15.49 -10.41
C THR A 56 -2.13 -15.42 -11.63
N GLY A 57 -2.08 -14.31 -12.36
CA GLY A 57 -2.93 -14.07 -13.53
C GLY A 57 -4.40 -13.72 -13.23
N PHE A 58 -4.78 -13.59 -11.95
CA PHE A 58 -6.17 -13.32 -11.57
C PHE A 58 -6.31 -12.24 -10.48
N ALA A 59 -5.59 -12.37 -9.37
CA ALA A 59 -5.62 -11.43 -8.26
C ALA A 59 -4.22 -11.28 -7.65
N PRO A 60 -3.72 -10.05 -7.42
CA PRO A 60 -2.40 -9.85 -6.85
C PRO A 60 -2.34 -10.29 -5.39
N SER A 61 -1.13 -10.60 -4.92
CA SER A 61 -0.83 -10.74 -3.51
C SER A 61 -1.05 -9.42 -2.78
N LEU A 62 -1.84 -9.46 -1.70
CA LEU A 62 -2.04 -8.35 -0.78
C LEU A 62 -1.15 -8.48 0.46
N ALA A 63 -0.61 -9.67 0.74
CA ALA A 63 0.35 -9.95 1.82
C ALA A 63 1.83 -9.81 1.38
N ASN A 64 2.12 -9.33 0.17
CA ASN A 64 3.49 -9.16 -0.28
C ASN A 64 4.22 -8.06 0.55
N PRO A 65 5.41 -8.35 1.11
CA PRO A 65 6.07 -7.44 2.05
C PRO A 65 6.54 -6.14 1.38
N GLU A 66 7.02 -6.18 0.13
CA GLU A 66 7.43 -4.96 -0.57
C GLU A 66 6.23 -4.07 -0.90
N PHE A 67 5.09 -4.67 -1.25
CA PHE A 67 3.83 -3.97 -1.48
C PHE A 67 3.33 -3.29 -0.20
N LEU A 68 3.19 -4.03 0.90
CA LEU A 68 2.67 -3.48 2.14
C LEU A 68 3.60 -2.39 2.71
N SER A 69 4.93 -2.56 2.59
CA SER A 69 5.90 -1.56 3.05
C SER A 69 5.71 -0.19 2.40
N ILE A 70 5.18 -0.10 1.16
CA ILE A 70 5.09 1.18 0.43
C ILE A 70 3.65 1.61 0.11
N ALA A 71 2.67 0.72 0.21
CA ALA A 71 1.26 1.07 0.04
C ALA A 71 0.79 1.90 1.23
N SER A 72 0.18 3.07 1.02
CA SER A 72 -0.42 3.84 2.12
C SER A 72 -1.81 3.33 2.49
N ASP A 73 -2.22 3.56 3.75
CA ASP A 73 -3.59 3.23 4.19
C ASP A 73 -4.63 3.98 3.35
N LYS A 74 -4.34 5.22 2.94
CA LYS A 74 -5.19 5.98 2.01
C LYS A 74 -5.40 5.22 0.70
N PHE A 75 -4.32 4.71 0.10
CA PHE A 75 -4.38 3.91 -1.11
C PHE A 75 -5.18 2.61 -0.91
N LEU A 76 -4.92 1.87 0.17
CA LEU A 76 -5.63 0.62 0.48
C LEU A 76 -7.12 0.85 0.72
N MET A 77 -7.47 1.80 1.60
CA MET A 77 -8.86 2.10 1.96
C MET A 77 -9.67 2.57 0.75
N SER A 78 -9.11 3.47 -0.08
CA SER A 78 -9.79 3.95 -1.29
C SER A 78 -9.89 2.88 -2.39
N THR A 79 -8.91 1.98 -2.48
CA THR A 79 -8.97 0.84 -3.39
C THR A 79 -10.07 -0.14 -2.99
N ILE A 80 -10.21 -0.46 -1.70
CA ILE A 80 -11.27 -1.34 -1.19
C ILE A 80 -12.64 -0.68 -1.36
N ARG A 81 -12.78 0.58 -0.91
CA ARG A 81 -14.05 1.31 -0.94
C ARG A 81 -14.61 1.45 -2.36
N ASP A 82 -13.77 1.91 -3.29
CA ASP A 82 -14.22 2.29 -4.64
C ASP A 82 -13.96 1.19 -5.68
N GLY A 83 -13.32 0.08 -5.30
CA GLY A 83 -12.89 -0.96 -6.22
C GLY A 83 -11.84 -0.45 -7.21
N ARG A 84 -11.64 -1.19 -8.30
CA ARG A 84 -10.80 -0.73 -9.42
C ARG A 84 -11.62 -0.81 -10.71
N VAL A 85 -12.20 0.31 -11.10
CA VAL A 85 -12.98 0.46 -12.35
C VAL A 85 -12.18 -0.07 -13.54
N GLY A 86 -12.83 -0.86 -14.39
CA GLY A 86 -12.20 -1.52 -15.54
C GLY A 86 -11.42 -2.80 -15.18
N THR A 87 -11.63 -3.36 -14.00
CA THR A 87 -11.01 -4.62 -13.55
C THR A 87 -12.03 -5.51 -12.84
N GLY A 88 -11.65 -6.73 -12.49
CA GLY A 88 -12.48 -7.65 -11.70
C GLY A 88 -12.60 -7.32 -10.20
N MET A 89 -12.02 -6.21 -9.71
CA MET A 89 -12.11 -5.80 -8.30
C MET A 89 -13.28 -4.83 -8.08
N PRO A 90 -14.44 -5.29 -7.55
CA PRO A 90 -15.61 -4.44 -7.33
C PRO A 90 -15.43 -3.48 -6.14
N PRO A 91 -16.29 -2.46 -6.00
CA PRO A 91 -16.33 -1.60 -4.82
C PRO A 91 -16.94 -2.29 -3.60
N PHE A 92 -16.38 -2.03 -2.41
CA PHE A 92 -16.87 -2.53 -1.12
C PHE A 92 -17.33 -1.41 -0.18
N SER A 93 -17.77 -0.28 -0.72
CA SER A 93 -18.26 0.87 0.05
C SER A 93 -19.41 0.54 1.01
N HIS A 94 -20.23 -0.47 0.70
CA HIS A 94 -21.32 -0.95 1.55
C HIS A 94 -20.87 -1.48 2.92
N LEU A 95 -19.60 -1.90 3.06
CA LEU A 95 -19.04 -2.36 4.34
C LEU A 95 -18.89 -1.23 5.37
N GLY A 96 -18.85 0.03 4.90
CA GLY A 96 -18.59 1.19 5.74
C GLY A 96 -17.11 1.35 6.13
N ARG A 97 -16.78 2.53 6.65
CA ARG A 97 -15.39 2.93 6.92
C ARG A 97 -14.69 2.04 7.94
N ASP A 98 -15.36 1.68 9.03
CA ASP A 98 -14.76 0.93 10.13
C ASP A 98 -14.44 -0.51 9.75
N SER A 99 -15.31 -1.15 8.97
CA SER A 99 -15.08 -2.49 8.43
C SER A 99 -13.93 -2.50 7.44
N ILE A 100 -13.85 -1.49 6.55
CA ILE A 100 -12.71 -1.34 5.63
C ILE A 100 -11.41 -1.10 6.42
N LYS A 101 -11.45 -0.28 7.48
CA LYS A 101 -10.31 -0.07 8.36
C LYS A 101 -9.86 -1.38 9.03
N ALA A 102 -10.80 -2.21 9.48
CA ALA A 102 -10.50 -3.52 10.04
C ALA A 102 -9.81 -4.43 9.02
N ILE A 103 -10.31 -4.49 7.77
CA ILE A 103 -9.66 -5.24 6.68
C ILE A 103 -8.24 -4.73 6.43
N VAL A 104 -8.02 -3.41 6.40
CA VAL A 104 -6.68 -2.84 6.27
C VAL A 104 -5.78 -3.23 7.45
N ALA A 105 -6.29 -3.22 8.69
CA ALA A 105 -5.53 -3.69 9.85
C ALA A 105 -5.09 -5.16 9.71
N TYR A 106 -5.97 -6.02 9.20
CA TYR A 106 -5.61 -7.41 8.88
C TYR A 106 -4.54 -7.50 7.78
N LEU A 107 -4.62 -6.71 6.70
CA LEU A 107 -3.55 -6.68 5.71
C LEU A 107 -2.21 -6.21 6.33
N ARG A 108 -2.26 -5.21 7.22
CA ARG A 108 -1.08 -4.71 7.93
C ARG A 108 -0.47 -5.71 8.89
N SER A 109 -1.23 -6.66 9.43
CA SER A 109 -0.65 -7.72 10.27
C SER A 109 0.28 -8.67 9.50
N HIS A 110 0.28 -8.64 8.17
CA HIS A 110 1.24 -9.37 7.31
C HIS A 110 2.54 -8.60 7.03
N GLU A 111 2.67 -7.35 7.50
CA GLU A 111 3.90 -6.58 7.30
C GLU A 111 5.10 -7.22 7.99
N LYS A 112 6.20 -7.36 7.24
CA LYS A 112 7.47 -7.93 7.73
C LYS A 112 8.59 -6.89 7.82
N GLY A 113 8.28 -5.62 7.67
CA GLY A 113 9.26 -4.53 7.62
C GLY A 113 8.65 -3.17 7.90
N PRO A 114 9.46 -2.11 7.93
CA PRO A 114 8.98 -0.77 8.23
C PRO A 114 7.98 -0.30 7.18
N ASN A 115 6.93 0.36 7.63
CA ASN A 115 6.02 1.08 6.76
C ASN A 115 6.72 2.37 6.28
N GLN A 116 7.01 2.42 4.99
CA GLN A 116 7.68 3.51 4.28
C GLN A 116 6.69 4.31 3.42
N ALA A 117 5.38 4.02 3.48
CA ALA A 117 4.40 4.60 2.58
C ALA A 117 4.39 6.13 2.62
N ALA A 118 4.53 6.74 3.80
CA ALA A 118 4.61 8.20 3.92
C ALA A 118 5.83 8.80 3.19
N LYS A 119 7.00 8.15 3.31
CA LYS A 119 8.22 8.57 2.58
C LYS A 119 8.06 8.39 1.08
N VAL A 120 7.41 7.31 0.67
CA VAL A 120 7.17 6.99 -0.74
C VAL A 120 6.17 7.95 -1.37
N ASP A 121 5.04 8.21 -0.70
CA ASP A 121 4.02 9.16 -1.16
C ASP A 121 4.52 10.62 -1.17
N ALA A 122 5.56 10.95 -0.40
CA ALA A 122 6.19 12.27 -0.40
C ALA A 122 7.22 12.48 -1.52
N GLN A 123 7.52 11.47 -2.33
CA GLN A 123 8.39 11.64 -3.50
C GLN A 123 7.73 12.60 -4.51
N PRO A 124 8.53 13.36 -5.30
CA PRO A 124 7.98 14.24 -6.31
C PRO A 124 7.21 13.46 -7.39
N GLU A 125 6.23 14.14 -7.97
CA GLU A 125 5.60 13.72 -9.22
C GLU A 125 6.67 13.53 -10.30
N ALA A 126 6.45 12.57 -11.18
CA ALA A 126 7.37 12.25 -12.26
C ALA A 126 7.36 13.34 -13.33
N HIS A 127 8.53 13.61 -13.87
CA HIS A 127 8.73 14.54 -14.98
C HIS A 127 9.56 13.86 -16.08
N GLY A 128 9.04 13.85 -17.30
CA GLY A 128 9.60 13.06 -18.40
C GLY A 128 8.84 13.21 -19.70
N ASP A 129 9.32 12.52 -20.74
CA ASP A 129 8.70 12.49 -22.07
C ASP A 129 7.77 11.28 -22.21
N PRO A 130 6.43 11.47 -22.31
CA PRO A 130 5.49 10.35 -22.45
C PRO A 130 5.73 9.51 -23.72
N ARG A 131 6.34 10.08 -24.78
CA ARG A 131 6.64 9.33 -26.01
C ARG A 131 7.79 8.35 -25.83
N LEU A 132 8.76 8.68 -24.96
CA LEU A 132 9.80 7.73 -24.56
C LEU A 132 9.21 6.72 -23.57
N GLY A 133 8.39 7.20 -22.63
CA GLY A 133 7.69 6.36 -21.67
C GLY A 133 6.85 5.27 -22.31
N GLU A 134 6.13 5.59 -23.38
CA GLU A 134 5.37 4.63 -24.18
C GLU A 134 6.28 3.56 -24.79
N GLN A 135 7.40 3.95 -25.41
CA GLN A 135 8.36 2.99 -25.99
C GLN A 135 8.94 2.05 -24.95
N TRP A 136 9.35 2.58 -23.79
CA TRP A 136 9.85 1.77 -22.68
C TRP A 136 8.78 0.82 -22.16
N TYR A 137 7.56 1.33 -21.98
CA TYR A 137 6.43 0.54 -21.52
C TYR A 137 6.11 -0.60 -22.50
N ASP A 138 6.06 -0.30 -23.79
CA ASP A 138 5.76 -1.28 -24.84
C ASP A 138 6.78 -2.40 -24.88
N TYR A 139 8.07 -2.07 -24.75
CA TYR A 139 9.14 -3.06 -24.81
C TYR A 139 9.26 -3.89 -23.52
N ILE A 140 8.98 -3.31 -22.36
CA ILE A 140 9.34 -3.90 -21.05
C ILE A 140 8.10 -4.38 -20.27
N CYS A 141 7.03 -3.61 -20.30
CA CYS A 141 5.90 -3.74 -19.37
C CYS A 141 4.68 -4.41 -20.00
N SER A 142 4.40 -4.09 -21.28
CA SER A 142 3.17 -4.46 -21.99
C SER A 142 2.91 -5.97 -22.04
N THR A 143 3.97 -6.79 -22.11
CA THR A 143 3.87 -8.25 -22.14
C THR A 143 3.17 -8.80 -20.90
N CYS A 144 3.35 -8.16 -19.74
CA CYS A 144 2.69 -8.56 -18.50
C CYS A 144 1.43 -7.74 -18.25
N HIS A 145 1.49 -6.43 -18.48
CA HIS A 145 0.45 -5.50 -18.07
C HIS A 145 -0.58 -5.15 -19.17
N GLY A 146 -0.41 -5.66 -20.39
CA GLY A 146 -1.22 -5.28 -21.56
C GLY A 146 -0.74 -3.96 -22.18
N MET A 147 -1.06 -3.72 -23.46
CA MET A 147 -0.60 -2.56 -24.24
C MET A 147 -0.97 -1.22 -23.58
N SER A 148 -2.13 -1.12 -22.95
CA SER A 148 -2.57 0.10 -22.25
C SER A 148 -2.70 -0.13 -20.74
N GLY A 149 -1.95 -1.09 -20.18
CA GLY A 149 -2.01 -1.39 -18.76
C GLY A 149 -3.33 -2.03 -18.32
N ASP A 150 -3.96 -2.80 -19.20
CA ASP A 150 -5.23 -3.50 -19.02
C ASP A 150 -5.17 -4.67 -18.02
N GLY A 151 -3.97 -5.18 -17.76
CA GLY A 151 -3.70 -6.29 -16.85
C GLY A 151 -4.37 -7.59 -17.29
N TYR A 152 -4.93 -8.31 -16.32
CA TYR A 152 -5.53 -9.64 -16.51
C TYR A 152 -6.63 -9.68 -17.59
N ALA A 153 -7.34 -8.57 -17.82
CA ALA A 153 -8.40 -8.50 -18.83
C ALA A 153 -7.88 -8.65 -20.27
N ALA A 154 -6.61 -8.31 -20.51
CA ALA A 154 -5.94 -8.50 -21.80
C ALA A 154 -5.21 -9.86 -21.92
N GLY A 155 -5.46 -10.79 -20.98
CA GLY A 155 -4.74 -12.08 -20.92
C GLY A 155 -3.32 -11.96 -20.37
N GLY A 156 -2.90 -10.78 -19.91
CA GLY A 156 -1.61 -10.55 -19.26
C GLY A 156 -1.53 -11.18 -17.87
N THR A 157 -0.31 -11.30 -17.34
CA THR A 157 -0.05 -11.84 -15.98
C THR A 157 0.16 -10.76 -14.91
N GLY A 158 0.19 -9.49 -15.32
CA GLY A 158 0.33 -8.31 -14.49
C GLY A 158 -1.02 -7.67 -14.13
N THR A 159 -1.01 -6.81 -13.11
CA THR A 159 -2.22 -6.07 -12.71
C THR A 159 -2.54 -4.93 -13.67
N ALA A 160 -3.79 -4.46 -13.67
CA ALA A 160 -4.22 -3.37 -14.54
C ALA A 160 -3.70 -1.98 -14.07
N ILE A 161 -2.46 -1.64 -14.45
CA ILE A 161 -1.76 -0.43 -14.00
C ILE A 161 -2.03 0.81 -14.86
N GLY A 162 -2.68 0.66 -16.01
CA GLY A 162 -3.07 1.78 -16.88
C GLY A 162 -4.49 2.28 -16.64
N LYS A 163 -5.20 1.74 -15.65
CA LYS A 163 -6.62 2.08 -15.41
C LYS A 163 -6.79 3.20 -14.39
N PRO A 164 -7.80 4.09 -14.56
CA PRO A 164 -8.11 5.16 -13.62
C PRO A 164 -8.26 4.69 -12.17
N GLY A 165 -8.86 3.51 -11.96
CA GLY A 165 -9.05 2.93 -10.63
C GLY A 165 -7.76 2.63 -9.86
N PHE A 166 -6.59 2.59 -10.55
CA PHE A 166 -5.26 2.53 -9.94
C PHE A 166 -4.59 3.89 -9.97
N LEU A 167 -4.48 4.49 -11.16
CA LEU A 167 -3.70 5.72 -11.36
C LEU A 167 -4.24 6.87 -10.51
N HIS A 168 -5.54 7.08 -10.39
CA HIS A 168 -6.06 8.20 -9.58
C HIS A 168 -5.86 8.06 -8.07
N LYS A 169 -5.45 6.88 -7.57
CA LYS A 169 -5.32 6.59 -6.13
C LYS A 169 -3.87 6.45 -5.67
N VAL A 170 -2.97 6.12 -6.59
CA VAL A 170 -1.57 5.81 -6.29
C VAL A 170 -0.69 7.05 -6.51
N SER A 171 0.37 7.19 -5.71
CA SER A 171 1.40 8.21 -5.90
C SER A 171 2.41 7.80 -6.98
N ASP A 172 3.09 8.77 -7.59
CA ASP A 172 4.22 8.50 -8.49
C ASP A 172 5.37 7.81 -7.76
N GLY A 173 5.61 8.19 -6.50
CA GLY A 173 6.59 7.52 -5.67
C GLY A 173 6.33 6.03 -5.49
N PHE A 174 5.06 5.61 -5.35
CA PHE A 174 4.72 4.19 -5.27
C PHE A 174 5.04 3.46 -6.58
N ILE A 175 4.65 4.03 -7.73
CA ILE A 175 4.94 3.42 -9.04
C ILE A 175 6.45 3.33 -9.24
N ARG A 176 7.17 4.43 -9.03
CA ARG A 176 8.64 4.52 -9.11
C ARG A 176 9.31 3.47 -8.24
N THR A 177 8.93 3.40 -6.97
CA THR A 177 9.53 2.44 -6.03
C THR A 177 9.23 0.99 -6.43
N THR A 178 8.03 0.71 -6.95
CA THR A 178 7.66 -0.60 -7.46
C THR A 178 8.47 -0.99 -8.70
N ILE A 179 8.68 -0.08 -9.66
CA ILE A 179 9.49 -0.36 -10.86
C ILE A 179 10.96 -0.60 -10.46
N LYS A 180 11.51 0.24 -9.56
CA LYS A 180 12.90 0.13 -9.11
C LYS A 180 13.17 -1.19 -8.41
N LYS A 181 12.32 -1.59 -7.45
CA LYS A 181 12.60 -2.69 -6.52
C LYS A 181 11.85 -3.98 -6.82
N GLY A 182 10.74 -3.91 -7.54
CA GLY A 182 9.85 -5.03 -7.75
C GLY A 182 9.20 -5.54 -6.46
N ARG A 183 8.75 -6.80 -6.51
CA ARG A 183 8.09 -7.55 -5.44
C ARG A 183 8.62 -8.98 -5.44
N SER A 184 9.10 -9.44 -4.30
CA SER A 184 9.60 -10.79 -4.14
C SER A 184 8.49 -11.82 -4.40
N ASN A 185 8.89 -13.00 -4.91
CA ASN A 185 7.96 -14.08 -5.26
C ASN A 185 6.88 -13.71 -6.29
N THR A 186 7.15 -12.69 -7.12
CA THR A 186 6.31 -12.33 -8.26
C THR A 186 7.14 -12.18 -9.53
N ARG A 187 6.46 -12.06 -10.68
CA ARG A 187 7.10 -11.70 -11.95
C ARG A 187 7.48 -10.22 -12.05
N MET A 188 6.91 -9.36 -11.18
CA MET A 188 7.25 -7.94 -11.11
C MET A 188 8.56 -7.77 -10.33
N ARG A 189 9.69 -8.09 -10.95
CA ARG A 189 11.03 -7.90 -10.36
C ARG A 189 11.46 -6.44 -10.46
N GLY A 190 12.60 -6.09 -9.87
CA GLY A 190 13.18 -4.76 -10.06
C GLY A 190 13.70 -4.58 -11.49
N PHE A 191 13.47 -3.40 -12.07
CA PHE A 191 13.88 -3.06 -13.43
C PHE A 191 15.02 -2.05 -13.49
N GLN A 192 15.40 -1.44 -12.36
CA GLN A 192 16.47 -0.46 -12.30
C GLN A 192 17.86 -1.08 -12.14
N GLY A 193 18.86 -0.47 -12.80
CA GLY A 193 20.27 -0.73 -12.57
C GLY A 193 20.76 -2.06 -13.15
N SER A 194 22.06 -2.32 -13.05
CA SER A 194 22.71 -3.47 -13.70
C SER A 194 22.13 -4.83 -13.27
N ASP A 195 21.56 -4.89 -12.07
CA ASP A 195 20.96 -6.10 -11.50
C ASP A 195 19.45 -6.19 -11.78
N GLY A 196 18.87 -5.14 -12.36
CA GLY A 196 17.46 -5.06 -12.76
C GLY A 196 17.23 -5.66 -14.15
N LEU A 197 15.98 -6.07 -14.41
CA LEU A 197 15.63 -6.77 -15.67
C LEU A 197 15.86 -5.97 -16.95
N ALA A 198 15.93 -4.63 -16.87
CA ALA A 198 16.05 -3.75 -18.03
C ALA A 198 17.07 -2.62 -17.85
N ASN A 199 17.83 -2.61 -16.75
CA ASN A 199 18.81 -1.56 -16.44
C ASN A 199 18.29 -0.12 -16.60
N LEU A 200 17.03 0.12 -16.20
CA LEU A 200 16.41 1.44 -16.31
C LEU A 200 17.10 2.45 -15.38
N SER A 201 17.37 3.64 -15.92
CA SER A 201 17.74 4.85 -15.19
C SER A 201 16.54 5.46 -14.47
N ASP A 202 16.77 6.40 -13.56
CA ASP A 202 15.68 7.13 -12.90
C ASP A 202 14.83 7.94 -13.90
N GLN A 203 15.45 8.51 -14.94
CA GLN A 203 14.72 9.28 -15.96
C GLN A 203 13.80 8.40 -16.80
N GLU A 204 14.27 7.23 -17.25
CA GLU A 204 13.43 6.32 -18.05
C GLU A 204 12.24 5.79 -17.25
N ILE A 205 12.41 5.62 -15.93
CA ILE A 205 11.30 5.26 -15.03
C ILE A 205 10.30 6.41 -14.94
N ASP A 206 10.75 7.65 -14.81
CA ASP A 206 9.87 8.82 -14.78
C ASP A 206 9.15 9.02 -16.13
N ASP A 207 9.81 8.77 -17.27
CA ASP A 207 9.17 8.76 -18.59
C ASP A 207 8.02 7.75 -18.64
N ILE A 208 8.24 6.50 -18.17
CA ILE A 208 7.19 5.46 -18.09
C ILE A 208 6.03 5.92 -17.21
N ILE A 209 6.30 6.55 -16.07
CA ILE A 209 5.26 7.06 -15.16
C ILE A 209 4.44 8.15 -15.86
N VAL A 210 5.09 9.10 -16.53
CA VAL A 210 4.39 10.17 -17.27
C VAL A 210 3.52 9.58 -18.39
N TYR A 211 4.00 8.55 -19.10
CA TYR A 211 3.17 7.80 -20.04
C TYR A 211 1.96 7.15 -19.36
N LEU A 212 2.14 6.39 -18.27
CA LEU A 212 1.03 5.77 -17.54
C LEU A 212 0.00 6.82 -17.09
N ARG A 213 0.44 7.97 -16.58
CA ARG A 213 -0.43 9.08 -16.19
C ARG A 213 -1.27 9.59 -17.36
N SER A 214 -0.72 9.58 -18.58
CA SER A 214 -1.45 9.99 -19.79
C SER A 214 -2.62 9.08 -20.14
N LEU A 215 -2.59 7.80 -19.75
CA LEU A 215 -3.65 6.82 -20.01
C LEU A 215 -4.92 7.02 -19.16
N SER A 216 -4.82 7.79 -18.07
CA SER A 216 -5.91 8.02 -17.12
C SER A 216 -6.53 9.43 -17.18
N LYS A 217 -6.17 10.18 -18.21
CA LYS A 217 -6.76 11.51 -18.49
C LYS A 217 -8.16 11.39 -19.06
#